data_AF-A0A382KYT0-F1
#
_entry.id   AF-A0A382KYT0-F1
#
_cell.length_a   1.000
_cell.length_b   1.000
_cell.length_c   1.000
_cell.angle_alpha   90.00
_cell.angle_beta   90.00
_cell.angle_gamma   90.00
#
_symmetry.space_group_name_H-M   'P 1'
#
loop_
_entity.id
_entity.type
_entity.pdbx_description
1 polymer ?
#
loop_
_entity_poly.entity_id
_entity_poly.type
_entity_poly.pdbx_seq_one_letter_code
_entity_poly.pdbx_strand_id
1 'polypeptide(L)'
;MNISWYPGHMHQNRKALDKLLQQVIAVIEVLDARAPKVTTNPIFSETYRNKPCIKILCKADLANPEATTKWQNYFNTQPNTVCLTSALESTVTKKLLLQAVKRVVDRK
;
A
#
# COMPACT_ATOMS: atom_id res chain seq x y z
N MET A 1 4.74 22.36 20.98
CA MET A 1 5.70 22.84 19.95
C MET A 1 5.53 21.92 18.73
N ASN A 2 4.82 22.38 17.69
CA ASN A 2 4.41 21.54 16.56
C ASN A 2 5.37 21.77 15.39
N ILE A 3 6.46 21.01 15.34
CA ILE A 3 7.41 21.08 14.22
C ILE A 3 6.73 20.41 13.02
N SER A 4 6.16 21.24 12.15
CA SER A 4 5.63 20.77 10.88
C SER A 4 6.80 20.57 9.92
N TRP A 5 7.14 19.30 9.67
CA TRP A 5 7.89 18.72 8.52
C TRP A 5 8.09 19.49 7.21
N TYR A 6 7.17 20.42 6.93
CA TYR A 6 6.45 20.38 5.69
C TYR A 6 6.06 21.79 5.26
N PRO A 7 6.81 22.41 4.32
CA PRO A 7 6.49 23.73 3.77
C PRO A 7 5.15 23.67 3.01
N GLY A 8 4.57 24.83 2.65
CA GLY A 8 3.23 24.94 2.05
C GLY A 8 2.90 23.96 0.90
N HIS A 9 3.90 23.48 0.15
CA HIS A 9 3.77 22.45 -0.89
C HIS A 9 3.24 21.10 -0.38
N MET A 10 3.58 20.69 0.83
CA MET A 10 3.10 19.44 1.42
C MET A 10 1.60 19.45 1.72
N HIS A 11 1.09 20.62 2.14
CA HIS A 11 -0.34 20.77 2.40
C HIS A 11 -1.13 20.78 1.09
N GLN A 12 -0.56 21.36 0.02
CA GLN A 12 -1.09 21.25 -1.34
C GLN A 12 -1.09 19.80 -1.83
N ASN A 13 0.01 19.06 -1.63
CA ASN A 13 0.11 17.65 -2.02
C ASN A 13 -0.87 16.76 -1.27
N ARG A 14 -1.07 16.97 0.04
CA ARG A 14 -2.08 16.23 0.82
C ARG A 14 -3.49 16.48 0.28
N LYS A 15 -3.85 17.75 0.03
CA LYS A 15 -5.15 18.09 -0.56
C LYS A 15 -5.34 17.51 -1.97
N ALA A 16 -4.28 17.51 -2.79
CA ALA A 16 -4.32 16.92 -4.12
C ALA A 16 -4.49 15.39 -4.04
N LEU A 17 -3.75 14.73 -3.16
CA LEU A 17 -3.88 13.30 -2.90
C LEU A 17 -5.29 12.94 -2.41
N ASP A 18 -5.85 13.72 -1.48
CA ASP A 18 -7.23 13.51 -1.00
C ASP A 18 -8.25 13.57 -2.14
N LYS A 19 -8.13 14.57 -3.03
CA LYS A 19 -9.01 14.69 -4.20
C LYS A 19 -8.88 13.48 -5.14
N LEU A 20 -7.66 13.03 -5.41
CA LEU A 20 -7.42 11.83 -6.24
C LEU A 20 -7.99 10.57 -5.59
N LEU A 21 -7.80 10.41 -4.28
CA LEU A 21 -8.30 9.26 -3.54
C LEU A 21 -9.83 9.18 -3.53
N GLN A 22 -10.54 10.30 -3.66
CA GLN A 22 -12.00 10.31 -3.84
C GLN A 22 -12.44 9.84 -5.24
N GLN A 23 -11.61 10.06 -6.27
CA GLN A 23 -11.95 9.76 -7.67
C GLN A 23 -11.62 8.33 -8.10
N VAL A 24 -10.68 7.66 -7.44
CA VAL A 24 -10.28 6.29 -7.81
C VAL A 24 -11.14 5.23 -7.11
N ILE A 25 -11.23 4.02 -7.65
CA ILE A 25 -11.96 2.91 -7.00
C ILE A 25 -11.08 2.12 -6.01
N ALA A 26 -9.79 2.05 -6.28
CA ALA A 26 -8.80 1.30 -5.53
C ALA A 26 -7.44 1.99 -5.61
N VAL A 27 -6.53 1.62 -4.72
CA VAL A 27 -5.16 2.13 -4.65
C VAL A 27 -4.18 0.98 -4.73
N ILE A 28 -3.04 1.21 -5.39
CA ILE A 28 -1.88 0.34 -5.31
C ILE A 28 -0.81 1.09 -4.52
N GLU A 29 -0.46 0.55 -3.36
CA GLU A 29 0.58 1.10 -2.49
C GLU A 29 1.84 0.24 -2.58
N VAL A 30 2.93 0.84 -3.04
CA VAL A 30 4.23 0.17 -3.16
C VAL A 30 5.07 0.50 -1.93
N LEU A 31 5.49 -0.54 -1.20
CA LEU A 31 6.21 -0.46 0.07
C LEU A 31 7.58 -1.12 -0.06
N ASP A 32 8.53 -0.71 0.79
CA ASP A 32 9.83 -1.41 0.91
C ASP A 32 9.67 -2.58 1.89
N ALA A 33 9.94 -3.81 1.43
CA ALA A 33 9.79 -5.03 2.21
C ALA A 33 10.65 -5.05 3.49
N ARG A 34 11.73 -4.26 3.54
CA ARG A 34 12.64 -4.18 4.70
C ARG A 34 12.04 -3.38 5.85
N ALA A 35 11.10 -2.47 5.59
CA ALA A 35 10.45 -1.65 6.61
C ALA A 35 8.96 -1.34 6.31
N PRO A 36 8.09 -2.37 6.13
CA PRO A 36 6.78 -2.18 5.51
C PRO A 36 5.85 -1.22 6.26
N LYS A 37 5.89 -1.24 7.60
CA LYS A 37 5.08 -0.37 8.46
C LYS A 37 5.44 1.10 8.30
N VAL A 38 6.74 1.41 8.29
CA VAL A 38 7.23 2.80 8.27
C VAL A 38 7.09 3.42 6.88
N THR A 39 7.20 2.60 5.83
CA THR A 39 6.99 3.06 4.46
C THR A 39 5.51 3.17 4.07
N THR A 40 4.58 2.75 4.93
CA THR A 40 3.13 2.90 4.68
C THR A 40 2.71 4.36 4.85
N ASN A 41 1.88 4.87 3.95
CA ASN A 41 1.32 6.21 4.09
C ASN A 41 0.24 6.23 5.19
N PRO A 42 0.39 7.05 6.25
CA PRO A 42 -0.56 7.11 7.37
C PRO A 42 -2.01 7.43 6.96
N ILE A 43 -2.21 8.11 5.81
CA ILE A 43 -3.53 8.50 5.32
C ILE A 43 -4.46 7.29 5.08
N PHE A 44 -3.89 6.12 4.77
CA PHE A 44 -4.64 4.88 4.56
C PHE A 44 -5.09 4.25 5.88
N SER A 45 -4.36 4.46 6.98
CA SER A 45 -4.79 3.99 8.30
C SER A 45 -5.82 4.92 8.97
N GLU A 46 -5.80 6.20 8.62
CA GLU A 46 -6.62 7.28 9.21
C GLU A 46 -7.93 7.51 8.42
N THR A 47 -7.82 7.98 7.17
CA THR A 47 -8.96 8.50 6.41
C THR A 47 -9.57 7.46 5.47
N TYR A 48 -8.73 6.61 4.87
CA TYR A 48 -9.15 5.70 3.78
C TYR A 48 -9.07 4.21 4.16
N ARG A 49 -9.26 3.87 5.45
CA ARG A 49 -9.11 2.51 5.98
C ARG A 49 -9.86 1.42 5.21
N ASN A 50 -11.04 1.75 4.68
CA ASN A 50 -11.88 0.79 3.96
C ASN A 50 -11.75 0.88 2.43
N LYS A 51 -10.89 1.77 1.91
CA LYS A 51 -10.66 1.89 0.47
C LYS A 51 -9.95 0.61 -0.02
N PRO A 52 -10.45 -0.04 -1.09
CA PRO A 52 -9.74 -1.12 -1.75
C PRO A 52 -8.25 -0.82 -1.96
N CYS A 53 -7.37 -1.62 -1.37
CA CYS A 53 -5.93 -1.40 -1.42
C CYS A 53 -5.17 -2.67 -1.81
N ILE A 54 -4.25 -2.54 -2.77
CA ILE A 54 -3.29 -3.58 -3.11
C ILE A 54 -1.93 -3.10 -2.62
N LYS A 55 -1.38 -3.76 -1.62
CA LYS A 55 -0.04 -3.48 -1.10
C LYS A 55 0.99 -4.35 -1.81
N ILE A 56 2.07 -3.77 -2.29
CA ILE A 56 3.18 -4.48 -2.92
C ILE A 56 4.44 -4.29 -2.06
N LEU A 57 4.93 -5.37 -1.46
CA LEU A 57 6.22 -5.39 -0.76
C LEU A 57 7.33 -5.57 -1.79
N CYS A 58 7.91 -4.46 -2.26
CA CYS A 58 9.03 -4.45 -3.19
C CYS A 58 10.37 -4.70 -2.50
N LYS A 59 11.36 -5.15 -3.27
CA LYS A 59 12.70 -5.52 -2.79
C LYS A 59 12.66 -6.67 -1.77
N ALA A 60 11.73 -7.60 -1.94
CA ALA A 60 11.58 -8.74 -1.05
C ALA A 60 12.85 -9.61 -0.98
N ASP A 61 13.66 -9.61 -2.04
CA ASP A 61 14.98 -10.27 -2.13
C ASP A 61 16.01 -9.67 -1.15
N LEU A 62 15.85 -8.40 -0.77
CA LEU A 62 16.72 -7.72 0.20
C LEU A 62 16.18 -7.77 1.64
N ALA A 63 15.01 -8.36 1.85
CA ALA A 63 14.35 -8.43 3.15
C ALA A 63 14.45 -9.84 3.74
N ASN A 64 14.27 -9.95 5.06
CA ASN A 64 14.17 -11.27 5.69
C ASN A 64 12.89 -11.99 5.17
N PRO A 65 12.99 -13.21 4.60
CA PRO A 65 11.84 -13.88 4.00
C PRO A 65 10.73 -14.21 5.01
N GLU A 66 11.08 -14.70 6.19
CA GLU A 66 10.11 -15.06 7.24
C GLU A 66 9.36 -13.82 7.75
N ALA A 67 10.08 -12.72 7.97
CA ALA A 67 9.48 -11.44 8.34
C ALA A 67 8.57 -10.89 7.23
N THR A 68 8.99 -11.03 5.96
CA THR A 68 8.20 -10.60 4.80
C THR A 68 6.89 -11.39 4.72
N THR A 69 6.91 -12.70 4.94
CA THR A 69 5.70 -13.53 5.02
C THR A 69 4.80 -13.10 6.17
N LYS A 70 5.35 -12.82 7.36
CA LYS A 70 4.58 -12.30 8.51
C LYS A 70 3.89 -10.97 8.16
N TRP A 71 4.60 -10.05 7.51
CA TRP A 71 4.02 -8.79 7.03
C TRP A 71 2.94 -8.98 5.98
N GLN A 72 3.18 -9.86 5.00
CA GLN A 72 2.19 -10.16 3.97
C GLN A 72 0.90 -10.71 4.60
N ASN A 73 1.02 -11.65 5.54
CA ASN A 73 -0.12 -12.19 6.28
C ASN A 73 -0.84 -11.10 7.07
N TYR A 74 -0.10 -10.28 7.81
CA TYR A 74 -0.68 -9.15 8.56
C TYR A 74 -1.48 -8.22 7.64
N PHE A 75 -0.92 -7.79 6.50
CA PHE A 75 -1.64 -6.91 5.58
C PHE A 75 -2.86 -7.59 4.94
N ASN A 76 -2.80 -8.89 4.67
CA ASN A 76 -3.95 -9.65 4.16
C ASN A 76 -5.09 -9.81 5.19
N THR A 77 -4.84 -9.59 6.49
CA THR A 77 -5.91 -9.52 7.50
C THR A 77 -6.63 -8.18 7.54
N GLN A 78 -6.10 -7.15 6.86
CA GLN A 78 -6.74 -5.84 6.81
C GLN A 78 -7.97 -5.88 5.90
N PRO A 79 -9.02 -5.11 6.22
CA PRO A 79 -10.21 -5.04 5.39
C PRO A 79 -9.86 -4.53 3.99
N ASN A 80 -10.51 -5.10 2.97
CA ASN A 80 -10.36 -4.69 1.56
C ASN A 80 -8.89 -4.54 1.12
N THR A 81 -8.02 -5.42 1.60
CA THR A 81 -6.59 -5.36 1.32
C THR A 81 -6.09 -6.70 0.78
N VAL A 82 -5.24 -6.63 -0.25
CA VAL A 82 -4.44 -7.78 -0.73
C VAL A 82 -2.98 -7.36 -0.73
N CYS A 83 -2.11 -8.22 -0.20
CA CYS A 83 -0.68 -7.98 -0.15
C CYS A 83 0.09 -8.95 -1.06
N LEU A 84 0.84 -8.38 -1.99
CA LEU A 84 1.72 -9.07 -2.92
C LEU A 84 3.18 -8.76 -2.56
N THR A 85 4.09 -9.63 -3.01
CA THR A 85 5.53 -9.45 -2.87
C THR A 85 6.15 -9.29 -4.25
N SER A 86 7.15 -8.42 -4.36
CA SER A 86 7.94 -8.22 -5.58
C SER A 86 9.42 -8.23 -5.23
N ALA A 87 10.19 -9.02 -5.94
CA ALA A 87 11.65 -9.09 -5.87
C ALA A 87 12.26 -8.85 -7.26
N LEU A 88 13.59 -8.70 -7.32
CA LEU A 88 14.31 -8.45 -8.57
C LEU A 88 13.98 -9.49 -9.66
N GLU A 89 14.07 -10.78 -9.32
CA GLU A 89 13.81 -11.90 -10.25
C GLU A 89 12.35 -12.36 -10.25
N SER A 90 11.55 -11.90 -9.30
CA SER A 90 10.14 -12.30 -9.14
C SER A 90 9.26 -11.07 -8.98
N THR A 91 9.00 -10.42 -10.11
CA THR A 91 8.15 -9.24 -10.16
C THR A 91 6.67 -9.59 -10.15
N VAL A 92 5.85 -8.69 -9.61
CA VAL A 92 4.39 -8.84 -9.67
C VAL A 92 3.94 -8.80 -11.14
N THR A 93 3.39 -9.93 -11.61
CA THR A 93 2.91 -10.03 -12.99
C THR A 93 1.58 -9.31 -13.18
N LYS A 94 1.32 -8.85 -14.41
CA LYS A 94 0.02 -8.25 -14.80
C LYS A 94 -1.17 -9.16 -14.44
N LYS A 95 -1.03 -10.47 -14.66
CA LYS A 95 -2.07 -11.46 -14.32
C LYS A 95 -2.38 -11.46 -12.83
N LEU A 96 -1.35 -11.51 -11.98
CA LEU A 96 -1.50 -11.49 -10.53
C LEU A 96 -2.12 -10.18 -10.05
N LEU A 97 -1.70 -9.05 -10.62
CA LEU A 97 -2.25 -7.74 -10.30
C LEU A 97 -3.73 -7.64 -10.66
N LEU A 98 -4.14 -8.11 -11.84
CA LEU A 98 -5.55 -8.15 -12.24
C LEU A 98 -6.39 -9.07 -11.32
N GLN A 99 -5.83 -10.20 -10.87
CA GLN A 99 -6.50 -11.06 -9.90
C GLN A 99 -6.68 -10.36 -8.55
N ALA A 100 -5.66 -9.64 -8.08
CA ALA A 100 -5.73 -8.85 -6.86
C ALA A 100 -6.79 -7.74 -6.96
N VAL A 101 -6.84 -7.01 -8.08
CA VAL A 101 -7.87 -5.99 -8.33
C VAL A 101 -9.27 -6.58 -8.24
N LYS A 102 -9.55 -7.67 -8.97
CA LYS A 102 -10.85 -8.36 -8.91
C LYS A 102 -11.22 -8.75 -7.48
N ARG A 103 -10.28 -9.35 -6.74
CA ARG A 103 -10.50 -9.78 -5.35
C ARG A 103 -10.87 -8.63 -4.41
N VAL A 104 -10.31 -7.44 -4.62
CA VAL A 104 -10.52 -6.31 -3.70
C VAL A 104 -11.72 -5.46 -4.13
N VAL A 105 -11.99 -5.34 -5.43
CA VAL A 105 -13.07 -4.51 -5.97
C VAL A 105 -14.40 -5.26 -6.02
N ASP A 106 -14.41 -6.54 -6.41
CA ASP A 106 -15.64 -7.34 -6.59
C ASP A 106 -16.22 -7.89 -5.27
N ARG A 107 -15.63 -7.53 -4.12
CA ARG A 107 -16.12 -7.89 -2.78
C ARG A 107 -17.23 -6.96 -2.25
N LYS A 108 -17.65 -5.95 -3.03
CA LYS A 108 -18.81 -5.10 -2.77
C LYS A 108 -20.01 -5.59 -3.54
#